data_AF-W1WA23-F1
#
_entry.id   AF-W1WA23-F1
#
_cell.length_a   1.000
_cell.length_b   1.000
_cell.length_c   1.000
_cell.angle_alpha   90.00
_cell.angle_beta   90.00
_cell.angle_gamma   90.00
#
_symmetry.space_group_name_H-M   'P 1'
#
loop_
_entity.id
_entity.type
_entity.pdbx_description
1 polymer ?
#
loop_
_entity_poly.entity_id
_entity_poly.type
_entity_poly.pdbx_seq_one_letter_code
_entity_poly.pdbx_strand_id
1 'polypeptide(L)' 'IKINASALILAHNHPSGCAEPSKADKLITERIIKSCQFMDLRVLDHIVIGRGEYVSFAERGWI' A
#
# COMPACT_ATOMS: atom_id res chain seq x y z
N ILE A 1 -14.67 -7.83 -0.55
CA ILE A 1 -16.08 -7.92 -1.00
C ILE A 1 -17.07 -7.87 0.16
N LYS A 2 -16.96 -8.69 1.22
CA LYS A 2 -17.95 -8.77 2.33
C LYS A 2 -18.43 -7.44 2.94
N ILE A 3 -17.59 -6.41 2.91
CA ILE A 3 -17.87 -5.09 3.51
C ILE A 3 -18.29 -4.02 2.48
N ASN A 4 -18.47 -4.39 1.21
CA ASN A 4 -18.83 -3.47 0.11
C ASN A 4 -17.95 -2.22 0.04
N ALA A 5 -16.65 -2.35 0.32
CA ALA A 5 -15.71 -1.26 0.21
C ALA A 5 -15.57 -0.81 -1.25
N SER A 6 -15.53 0.51 -1.50
CA SER A 6 -15.28 1.11 -2.81
C SER A 6 -13.78 1.34 -3.09
N ALA A 7 -12.96 1.27 -2.05
CA ALA A 7 -11.52 1.50 -2.12
C ALA A 7 -10.83 0.91 -0.87
N LEU A 8 -9.50 0.82 -0.91
CA LEU A 8 -8.68 0.34 0.19
C LEU A 8 -7.35 1.10 0.32
N ILE A 9 -6.84 1.14 1.55
CA ILE A 9 -5.48 1.57 1.88
C ILE A 9 -4.75 0.36 2.42
N LEU A 10 -3.54 0.12 1.93
CA LEU A 10 -2.65 -0.91 2.46
C LEU A 10 -1.76 -0.28 3.54
N ALA A 11 -1.48 -1.03 4.59
CA ALA A 11 -0.48 -0.63 5.57
C ALA A 11 0.25 -1.86 6.12
N HIS A 12 1.56 -1.71 6.32
CA HIS A 12 2.34 -2.70 7.05
C HIS A 12 3.48 -2.02 7.82
N ASN A 13 3.95 -2.69 8.88
CA ASN A 13 5.03 -2.20 9.71
C ASN A 13 6.37 -2.85 9.31
N HIS A 14 7.45 -2.08 9.37
CA HIS A 14 8.82 -2.57 9.32
C HIS A 14 9.38 -2.63 10.75
N PRO A 15 9.52 -3.82 11.36
CA PRO A 15 10.05 -3.95 12.72
C PRO A 15 11.48 -3.40 12.88
N SER A 16 12.22 -3.27 11.78
CA SER A 16 13.53 -2.61 11.72
C SER A 16 13.47 -1.13 12.11
N GLY A 17 12.29 -0.50 11.99
CA GLY A 17 12.06 0.91 12.26
C GLY A 17 12.25 1.83 11.05
N CYS A 18 12.81 1.34 9.93
CA CYS A 18 12.94 2.12 8.69
C CYS A 18 11.64 2.04 7.88
N ALA A 19 11.09 3.16 7.43
CA ALA A 19 9.88 3.17 6.61
C ALA A 19 10.16 3.02 5.09
N GLU A 20 11.42 2.93 4.66
CA GLU A 20 11.74 2.85 3.24
C GLU A 20 11.22 1.53 2.63
N PRO A 21 10.34 1.58 1.62
CA PRO A 21 9.72 0.38 1.08
C PRO A 21 10.73 -0.49 0.31
N SER A 22 10.72 -1.78 0.58
CA SER A 22 11.54 -2.76 -0.13
C SER A 22 11.04 -2.98 -1.56
N LYS A 23 11.85 -3.67 -2.37
CA LYS A 23 11.42 -4.12 -3.70
C LYS A 23 10.21 -5.07 -3.62
N ALA A 24 10.13 -5.89 -2.56
CA ALA A 24 9.00 -6.79 -2.34
C ALA A 24 7.72 -5.99 -2.05
N ASP A 25 7.81 -4.91 -1.28
CA ASP A 25 6.68 -4.02 -0.97
C ASP A 25 6.12 -3.39 -2.24
N LYS A 26 6.99 -2.88 -3.13
CA LYS A 26 6.56 -2.34 -4.44
C LYS A 26 5.88 -3.40 -5.30
N LEU A 27 6.48 -4.59 -5.40
CA LEU A 27 5.95 -5.67 -6.23
C LEU A 27 4.58 -6.17 -5.75
N ILE A 28 4.39 -6.33 -4.44
CA ILE A 28 3.09 -6.75 -3.90
C ILE A 28 2.04 -5.66 -4.08
N THR A 29 2.42 -4.38 -3.94
CA THR A 29 1.54 -3.23 -4.18
C THR A 29 1.03 -3.24 -5.62
N GLU A 30 1.92 -3.37 -6.60
CA GLU A 30 1.54 -3.44 -8.01
C GLU A 30 0.59 -4.62 -8.30
N ARG A 31 0.85 -5.78 -7.70
CA ARG A 31 -0.03 -6.95 -7.84
C ARG A 31 -1.41 -6.69 -7.25
N ILE A 32 -1.48 -6.09 -6.06
CA ILE A 32 -2.74 -5.76 -5.41
C ILE A 32 -3.51 -4.72 -6.24
N ILE A 33 -2.85 -3.67 -6.75
CA ILE A 33 -3.48 -2.67 -7.62
C ILE A 33 -4.11 -3.33 -8.84
N LYS A 34 -3.37 -4.20 -9.54
CA LYS A 34 -3.89 -4.93 -10.71
C LYS A 34 -5.10 -5.79 -10.35
N SER A 35 -5.06 -6.49 -9.23
CA SER A 35 -6.20 -7.29 -8.76
C SER A 35 -7.41 -6.43 -8.38
N CYS A 36 -7.19 -5.27 -7.77
CA CYS A 36 -8.26 -4.36 -7.39
C CYS A 36 -8.90 -3.70 -8.61
N GLN A 37 -8.09 -3.31 -9.61
CA GLN A 37 -8.58 -2.78 -10.88
C GLN A 37 -9.50 -3.77 -11.60
N PHE A 38 -9.17 -5.07 -11.59
CA PHE A 38 -10.04 -6.11 -12.15
C PHE A 38 -11.40 -6.19 -11.45
N MET A 39 -11.49 -5.74 -10.20
CA MET A 39 -12.70 -5.77 -9.37
C MET A 39 -13.37 -4.39 -9.24
N ASP A 40 -12.96 -3.40 -10.04
CA ASP A 40 -13.39 -1.99 -9.95
C ASP A 40 -13.18 -1.37 -8.55
N LEU A 41 -12.13 -1.80 -7.85
CA LEU A 41 -11.69 -1.25 -6.56
C LEU A 41 -10.45 -0.38 -6.73
N ARG A 42 -10.40 0.74 -6.01
CA ARG A 42 -9.24 1.62 -5.99
C ARG A 42 -8.34 1.31 -4.80
N VAL A 43 -7.04 1.25 -5.03
CA VAL A 43 -6.04 1.35 -3.95
C VAL A 43 -5.70 2.82 -3.82
N LEU A 44 -5.99 3.42 -2.66
CA LEU A 44 -5.77 4.86 -2.44
C LEU A 44 -4.34 5.15 -1.98
N ASP A 45 -3.75 4.21 -1.23
CA ASP A 45 -2.39 4.34 -0.74
C ASP A 45 -1.83 3.00 -0.27
N HIS A 46 -0.51 2.95 -0.11
CA HIS A 46 0.20 1.95 0.67
C HIS A 46 1.16 2.65 1.64
N ILE A 47 0.89 2.51 2.94
CA ILE A 47 1.65 3.15 4.00
C ILE A 47 2.61 2.15 4.64
N VAL A 48 3.91 2.41 4.56
CA VAL A 48 4.94 1.65 5.28
C VAL A 48 5.28 2.38 6.57
N ILE A 49 5.10 1.72 7.71
CA ILE A 49 5.22 2.33 9.04
C ILE A 49 6.53 1.88 9.69
N GLY A 50 7.42 2.85 9.94
CA GLY A 50 8.65 2.69 10.69
C GLY A 50 8.51 3.17 12.14
N ARG A 51 9.63 3.50 12.79
CA ARG A 51 9.65 4.04 14.16
C ARG A 51 9.61 5.56 14.13
N GLY A 52 8.41 6.12 14.31
CA GLY A 52 8.21 7.58 14.30
C GLY A 52 8.23 8.21 12.90
N GLU A 53 8.28 7.38 11.87
CA GLU A 53 8.25 7.78 10.46
C GLU A 53 7.32 6.85 9.67
N TYR A 54 6.84 7.35 8.52
CA TYR A 54 6.09 6.56 7.56
C TYR A 54 6.44 6.98 6.14
N VAL A 55 6.17 6.10 5.18
CA VAL A 55 6.21 6.40 3.75
C VAL A 55 4.85 6.08 3.15
N SER A 56 4.24 7.07 2.52
CA SER A 56 3.06 6.89 1.66
C SER A 56 3.50 6.69 0.22
N PHE A 57 2.95 5.67 -0.45
CA PHE A 57 3.16 5.47 -1.88
C PHE A 57 2.46 6.55 -2.70
N ALA A 58 1.29 7.03 -2.26
CA ALA A 58 0.56 8.11 -2.89
C ALA A 58 1.33 9.44 -2.82
N GLU A 59 1.90 9.79 -1.66
CA GLU A 59 2.74 10.99 -1.50
C GLU A 59 3.99 10.94 -2.39
N ARG A 60 4.51 9.73 -2.68
CA ARG A 60 5.63 9.51 -3.60
C ARG A 60 5.24 9.40 -5.07
N GLY A 61 3.95 9.47 -5.40
CA GLY A 61 3.44 9.32 -6.78
C GLY A 61 3.66 7.94 -7.37
N TRP A 62 3.71 6.90 -6.53
CA TRP A 62 3.85 5.50 -6.96
C TRP A 62 2.50 4.80 -7.19
N ILE A 63 1.40 5.44 -6.80
CA ILE A 63 0.00 5.03 -7.00
C ILE A 63 -0.77 6.23 -7.54
#